data_AF-A0A7S3IS55-F1
#
_entry.id   AF-A0A7S3IS55-F1
#
_cell.length_a   1.000
_cell.length_b   1.000
_cell.length_c   1.000
_cell.angle_alpha   90.00
_cell.angle_beta   90.00
_cell.angle_gamma   90.00
#
_symmetry.space_group_name_H-M   'P 1'
#
loop_
_entity.id
_entity.type
_entity.pdbx_description
1 polymer ?
#
loop_
_entity_poly.entity_id
_entity_poly.type
_entity_poly.pdbx_seq_one_letter_code
_entity_poly.pdbx_strand_id
1 'polypeptide(L)'
;PAEAQRLLEELDIDFYAASTRLKYLISLNTSMLMLTGNEIIPENELHIMVQVTFSLLGALVIANIFGNIAAMVSSQNRKAELFQEKVDLANTSMTNMKLPVGIRQEVRNFMLSTQQGLDCQKELDTFMAMVSPSIKNKVTKHIFLNAISTNPVFQSCSQ
;
A
#
# COMPACT_ATOMS: atom_id res chain seq x y z
N PRO A 1 19.82 -28.90 -4.57
CA PRO A 1 20.87 -29.92 -4.57
C PRO A 1 22.14 -29.45 -5.24
N ALA A 2 22.17 -29.24 -6.57
CA ALA A 2 23.42 -28.96 -7.29
C ALA A 2 24.17 -27.68 -6.88
N GLU A 3 23.50 -26.54 -6.65
CA GLU A 3 24.20 -25.31 -6.19
C GLU A 3 24.54 -25.33 -4.70
N ALA A 4 23.68 -25.94 -3.87
CA ALA A 4 24.00 -26.21 -2.47
C ALA A 4 25.16 -27.22 -2.35
N GLN A 5 25.23 -28.20 -3.24
CA GLN A 5 26.32 -29.18 -3.36
C GLN A 5 27.58 -28.51 -3.90
N ARG A 6 27.51 -27.59 -4.87
CA ARG A 6 28.67 -26.79 -5.31
C ARG A 6 29.28 -25.93 -4.20
N LEU A 7 28.45 -25.28 -3.39
CA LEU A 7 28.92 -24.55 -2.20
C LEU A 7 29.47 -25.47 -1.11
N LEU A 8 29.00 -26.72 -1.04
CA LEU A 8 29.53 -27.74 -0.13
C LEU A 8 30.80 -28.41 -0.67
N GLU A 9 30.95 -28.49 -1.99
CA GLU A 9 32.09 -29.04 -2.73
C GLU A 9 33.26 -28.04 -2.76
N GLU A 10 32.99 -26.72 -2.81
CA GLU A 10 34.00 -25.68 -2.56
C GLU A 10 34.48 -25.64 -1.09
N LEU A 11 33.69 -26.15 -0.14
CA LEU A 11 34.03 -26.15 1.29
C LEU A 11 34.48 -27.51 1.85
N ASP A 12 34.51 -28.59 1.04
CA ASP A 12 34.84 -29.97 1.46
C ASP A 12 34.05 -30.45 2.69
N ILE A 13 32.78 -30.04 2.82
CA ILE A 13 31.91 -30.43 3.94
C ILE A 13 30.91 -31.47 3.44
N ASP A 14 31.07 -32.71 3.91
CA ASP A 14 30.04 -33.73 3.76
C ASP A 14 28.77 -33.28 4.50
N PHE A 15 27.69 -33.01 3.74
CA PHE A 15 26.41 -32.52 4.27
C PHE A 15 25.89 -33.39 5.41
N TYR A 16 26.14 -34.70 5.35
CA TYR A 16 25.71 -35.65 6.36
C TYR A 16 26.54 -35.58 7.65
N ALA A 17 27.81 -35.19 7.57
CA ALA A 17 28.70 -34.99 8.72
C ALA A 17 28.58 -33.59 9.36
N ALA A 18 27.94 -32.64 8.68
CA ALA A 18 27.82 -31.26 9.14
C ALA A 18 27.02 -31.07 10.45
N SER A 19 27.29 -29.95 11.13
CA SER A 19 26.52 -29.51 12.30
C SER A 19 25.04 -29.30 11.98
N THR A 20 24.15 -29.59 12.94
CA THR A 20 22.69 -29.49 12.78
C THR A 20 22.25 -28.09 12.33
N ARG A 21 22.88 -27.03 12.83
CA ARG A 21 22.59 -25.65 12.42
C ARG A 21 22.88 -25.41 10.94
N LEU A 22 24.01 -25.92 10.44
CA LEU A 22 24.38 -25.76 9.04
C LEU A 22 23.41 -26.52 8.12
N LYS A 23 22.99 -27.73 8.53
CA LYS A 23 21.97 -28.52 7.80
C LYS A 23 20.66 -27.76 7.64
N TYR A 24 20.17 -27.12 8.71
CA TYR A 24 18.96 -26.30 8.65
C TYR A 24 19.11 -25.06 7.76
N LEU A 25 20.27 -24.39 7.78
CA LEU A 25 20.50 -23.20 6.95
C LEU A 25 20.56 -23.55 5.46
N ILE A 26 21.23 -24.66 5.13
CA ILE A 26 21.34 -25.13 3.73
C ILE A 26 19.99 -25.62 3.22
N SER A 27 19.22 -26.35 4.03
CA SER A 27 17.87 -26.79 3.63
C SER A 27 16.94 -25.61 3.44
N LEU A 28 16.97 -24.61 4.34
CA LEU A 28 16.19 -23.38 4.20
C LEU A 28 16.56 -22.60 2.94
N ASN A 29 17.86 -22.45 2.66
CA ASN A 29 18.34 -21.80 1.44
C ASN A 29 17.87 -22.54 0.19
N THR A 30 17.95 -23.88 0.19
CA THR A 30 17.48 -24.72 -0.91
C THR A 30 15.97 -24.57 -1.12
N SER A 31 15.17 -24.54 -0.05
CA SER A 31 13.72 -24.30 -0.15
C SER A 31 13.39 -22.91 -0.71
N MET A 32 14.15 -21.88 -0.34
CA MET A 32 13.98 -20.53 -0.88
C MET A 32 14.30 -20.46 -2.39
N LEU A 33 15.35 -21.15 -2.83
CA LEU A 33 15.69 -21.26 -4.25
C LEU A 33 14.58 -21.97 -5.04
N MET A 34 14.01 -23.05 -4.49
CA MET A 34 12.87 -23.73 -5.11
C MET A 34 11.63 -22.82 -5.19
N LEU A 35 11.35 -22.03 -4.15
CA LEU A 35 10.22 -21.10 -4.13
C LEU A 35 10.36 -19.98 -5.16
N THR A 36 11.58 -19.47 -5.35
CA THR A 36 11.89 -18.38 -6.29
C THR A 36 12.04 -18.84 -7.74
N GLY A 37 11.93 -20.14 -8.01
CA GLY A 37 12.02 -20.70 -9.35
C GLY A 37 13.44 -20.90 -9.86
N ASN A 38 14.45 -20.86 -8.98
CA ASN A 38 15.83 -21.20 -9.36
C ASN A 38 15.97 -22.72 -9.47
N GLU A 39 16.52 -23.18 -10.59
CA GLU A 39 16.56 -24.60 -10.91
C GLU A 39 17.66 -25.33 -10.15
N ILE A 40 17.20 -26.26 -9.34
CA ILE A 40 18.00 -27.37 -8.86
C ILE A 40 17.79 -28.51 -9.84
N ILE A 41 18.84 -29.07 -10.41
CA ILE A 41 18.70 -30.25 -11.28
C ILE A 41 18.42 -31.47 -10.37
N PRO A 42 17.25 -32.12 -10.44
CA PRO A 42 16.95 -33.32 -9.68
C PRO A 42 17.50 -34.54 -10.41
N GLU A 43 18.20 -35.43 -9.72
CA GLU A 43 18.77 -36.64 -10.33
C GLU A 43 17.76 -37.80 -10.46
N ASN A 44 16.65 -37.75 -9.71
CA ASN A 44 15.66 -38.83 -9.63
C ASN A 44 14.29 -38.36 -10.15
N GLU A 45 13.61 -39.17 -10.97
CA GLU A 45 12.33 -38.84 -11.63
C GLU A 45 11.24 -38.38 -10.65
N LEU A 46 11.15 -39.05 -9.49
CA LEU A 46 10.21 -38.67 -8.42
C LEU A 46 10.50 -37.27 -7.86
N HIS A 47 11.78 -36.90 -7.73
CA HIS A 47 12.17 -35.58 -7.23
C HIS A 47 11.85 -34.49 -8.26
N ILE A 48 11.91 -34.79 -9.56
CA ILE A 48 11.50 -33.87 -10.63
C ILE A 48 10.02 -33.51 -10.49
N MET A 49 9.14 -34.50 -10.32
CA MET A 49 7.69 -34.25 -10.19
C MET A 49 7.33 -33.40 -8.96
N VAL A 50 7.98 -33.68 -7.82
CA VAL A 50 7.81 -32.88 -6.61
C VAL A 50 8.29 -31.45 -6.84
N GLN A 51 9.49 -31.27 -7.40
CA GLN A 51 10.04 -29.95 -7.66
C GLN A 51 9.15 -29.12 -8.59
N VAL A 52 8.69 -29.68 -9.70
CA VAL A 52 7.80 -28.97 -10.64
C VAL A 52 6.53 -28.49 -9.93
N THR A 53 5.93 -29.33 -9.08
CA THR A 53 4.72 -28.98 -8.33
C THR A 53 4.99 -27.84 -7.35
N PHE A 54 6.08 -27.90 -6.59
CA PHE A 54 6.44 -26.85 -5.63
C PHE A 54 6.84 -25.53 -6.32
N SER A 55 7.55 -25.58 -7.45
CA SER A 55 7.88 -24.39 -8.23
C SER A 55 6.62 -23.72 -8.82
N LEU A 56 5.65 -24.50 -9.29
CA LEU A 56 4.36 -23.96 -9.76
C LEU A 56 3.59 -23.29 -8.62
N LEU A 57 3.51 -23.94 -7.45
CA LEU A 57 2.87 -23.35 -6.27
C LEU A 57 3.61 -22.09 -5.81
N GLY A 58 4.93 -22.09 -5.81
CA GLY A 58 5.77 -20.94 -5.48
C GLY A 58 5.51 -19.75 -6.41
N ALA A 59 5.47 -20.00 -7.72
CA ALA A 59 5.14 -18.98 -8.71
C ALA A 59 3.74 -18.38 -8.48
N LEU A 60 2.74 -19.19 -8.13
CA LEU A 60 1.39 -18.70 -7.80
C LEU A 60 1.37 -17.83 -6.54
N VAL A 61 2.13 -18.20 -5.50
CA VAL A 61 2.25 -17.40 -4.27
C VAL A 61 2.91 -16.06 -4.57
N ILE A 62 4.04 -16.08 -5.28
CA ILE A 62 4.78 -14.88 -5.68
C ILE A 62 3.89 -13.96 -6.53
N ALA A 63 3.16 -14.50 -7.51
CA ALA A 63 2.24 -13.74 -8.35
C ALA A 63 1.13 -13.04 -7.53
N ASN A 64 0.54 -13.73 -6.55
CA ASN A 64 -0.46 -13.12 -5.67
C ASN A 64 0.12 -12.01 -4.79
N ILE A 65 1.31 -12.21 -4.25
CA ILE A 65 2.01 -11.17 -3.46
C ILE A 65 2.25 -9.93 -4.33
N PHE A 66 2.81 -10.10 -5.53
CA PHE A 66 3.03 -8.98 -6.45
C PHE A 66 1.72 -8.30 -6.89
N GLY A 67 0.65 -9.07 -7.14
CA GLY A 67 -0.66 -8.53 -7.46
C GLY A 67 -1.22 -7.64 -6.34
N ASN A 68 -1.12 -8.09 -5.09
CA ASN A 68 -1.56 -7.32 -3.93
C ASN A 68 -0.70 -6.06 -3.71
N ILE A 69 0.62 -6.16 -3.88
CA ILE A 69 1.52 -5.00 -3.80
C ILE A 69 1.16 -3.99 -4.89
N ALA A 70 0.94 -4.44 -6.14
CA ALA A 70 0.56 -3.58 -7.24
C ALA A 70 -0.78 -2.85 -6.97
N ALA A 71 -1.78 -3.56 -6.44
CA ALA A 71 -3.06 -2.96 -6.04
C ALA A 71 -2.89 -1.94 -4.91
N MET A 72 -2.04 -2.24 -3.91
CA MET A 72 -1.74 -1.33 -2.82
C MET A 72 -1.05 -0.05 -3.31
N VAL A 73 -0.02 -0.18 -4.15
CA VAL A 73 0.68 0.96 -4.76
C VAL A 73 -0.27 1.81 -5.60
N SER A 74 -1.10 1.18 -6.43
CA SER A 74 -2.14 1.89 -7.19
C SER A 74 -3.10 2.64 -6.26
N SER A 75 -3.54 2.02 -5.16
CA SER A 75 -4.44 2.67 -4.20
C SER A 75 -3.79 3.86 -3.48
N GLN A 76 -2.48 3.78 -3.19
CA GLN A 76 -1.73 4.84 -2.53
C GLN A 76 -1.54 6.05 -3.44
N ASN A 77 -1.27 5.80 -4.73
CA ASN A 77 -1.07 6.86 -5.71
C ASN A 77 -2.38 7.47 -6.20
N ARG A 78 -3.51 6.75 -6.11
CA ARG A 78 -4.82 7.22 -6.58
C ARG A 78 -5.22 8.59 -6.04
N LYS A 79 -5.00 8.88 -4.75
CA LYS A 79 -5.37 10.20 -4.17
C LYS A 79 -4.53 11.34 -4.78
N ALA A 80 -3.22 11.10 -4.98
CA ALA A 80 -2.32 12.07 -5.59
C ALA A 80 -2.62 12.28 -7.07
N GLU A 81 -2.90 11.19 -7.82
CA GLU A 81 -3.31 11.24 -9.23
C GLU A 81 -4.60 12.05 -9.42
N LEU A 82 -5.63 11.80 -8.60
CA LEU A 82 -6.89 12.56 -8.65
C LEU A 82 -6.72 14.04 -8.33
N PHE A 83 -5.77 14.38 -7.45
CA PHE A 83 -5.46 15.79 -7.19
C PHE A 83 -4.72 16.43 -8.37
N GLN A 84 -3.74 15.73 -8.93
CA GLN A 84 -3.00 16.18 -10.09
C GLN A 84 -3.93 16.42 -11.30
N GLU A 85 -4.88 15.52 -11.54
CA GLU A 85 -5.90 15.67 -12.58
C GLU A 85 -6.74 16.95 -12.40
N LYS A 86 -7.15 17.27 -11.17
CA LYS A 86 -7.87 18.52 -10.87
C LYS A 86 -7.00 19.76 -11.14
N VAL A 87 -5.72 19.70 -10.79
CA VAL A 87 -4.77 20.79 -11.05
C VAL A 87 -4.56 20.98 -12.55
N ASP A 88 -4.48 19.90 -13.31
CA ASP A 88 -4.31 19.93 -14.76
C ASP A 88 -5.56 20.47 -15.48
N LEU A 89 -6.76 20.09 -15.02
CA LEU A 89 -8.01 20.65 -15.49
C LEU A 89 -8.09 22.16 -15.21
N ALA A 90 -7.68 22.59 -14.01
CA ALA A 90 -7.62 24.00 -13.66
C ALA A 90 -6.60 24.75 -14.54
N ASN A 91 -5.40 24.19 -14.74
CA ASN A 91 -4.37 24.77 -15.61
C ASN A 91 -4.85 24.95 -17.05
N THR A 92 -5.54 23.95 -17.59
CA THR A 92 -6.12 23.98 -18.93
C THR A 92 -7.19 25.07 -19.03
N SER A 93 -8.10 25.14 -18.05
CA SER A 93 -9.15 26.14 -18.00
C SER A 93 -8.59 27.56 -17.89
N MET A 94 -7.59 27.77 -17.04
CA MET A 94 -6.90 29.06 -16.88
C MET A 94 -6.20 29.51 -18.16
N THR A 95 -5.64 28.57 -18.93
CA THR A 95 -4.99 28.83 -20.22
C THR A 95 -6.02 29.20 -21.28
N ASN A 96 -7.14 28.46 -21.36
CA ASN A 96 -8.23 28.73 -22.28
C ASN A 96 -8.87 30.11 -22.03
N MET A 97 -8.98 30.52 -20.78
CA MET A 97 -9.46 31.86 -20.38
C MET A 97 -8.42 32.98 -20.53
N LYS A 98 -7.18 32.65 -20.94
CA LYS A 98 -6.07 33.61 -21.11
C LYS A 98 -5.77 34.43 -19.86
N LEU A 99 -5.83 33.81 -18.68
CA LEU A 99 -5.57 34.51 -17.43
C LEU A 99 -4.11 35.01 -17.33
N PRO A 100 -3.84 36.18 -16.72
CA PRO A 100 -2.49 36.65 -16.45
C PRO A 100 -1.75 35.74 -15.47
N VAL A 101 -0.42 35.73 -15.54
CA VAL A 101 0.44 34.79 -14.77
C VAL A 101 0.27 34.95 -13.26
N GLY A 102 0.07 36.18 -12.77
CA GLY A 102 -0.14 36.45 -11.34
C GLY A 102 -1.36 35.72 -10.78
N ILE A 103 -2.51 35.84 -11.44
CA ILE A 103 -3.77 35.19 -11.02
C ILE A 103 -3.64 33.67 -11.12
N ARG A 104 -2.99 33.15 -12.16
CA ARG A 104 -2.76 31.70 -12.32
C ARG A 104 -1.96 31.12 -11.14
N GLN A 105 -0.94 31.84 -10.68
CA GLN A 105 -0.12 31.39 -9.57
C GLN A 105 -0.90 31.42 -8.25
N GLU A 106 -1.72 32.46 -8.04
CA GLU A 106 -2.57 32.58 -6.86
C GLU A 106 -3.58 31.43 -6.77
N VAL A 107 -4.24 31.08 -7.88
CA VAL A 107 -5.17 29.94 -7.95
C VAL A 107 -4.46 28.63 -7.61
N ARG A 108 -3.27 28.37 -8.15
CA ARG A 108 -2.50 27.15 -7.83
C ARG A 108 -2.11 27.09 -6.36
N ASN A 109 -1.61 28.20 -5.81
CA ASN A 109 -1.22 28.28 -4.41
C ASN A 109 -2.42 27.99 -3.50
N PHE A 110 -3.59 28.55 -3.83
CA PHE A 110 -4.83 28.28 -3.11
C PHE A 110 -5.26 26.81 -3.21
N MET A 111 -5.18 26.19 -4.40
CA MET A 111 -5.50 24.77 -4.57
C MET A 111 -4.57 23.87 -3.75
N LEU A 112 -3.27 24.18 -3.70
CA LEU A 112 -2.28 23.43 -2.93
C LEU A 112 -2.49 23.59 -1.42
N SER A 113 -2.76 24.81 -0.93
CA SER A 113 -2.96 25.07 0.50
C SER A 113 -4.28 24.49 1.04
N THR A 114 -5.31 24.44 0.22
CA THR A 114 -6.67 24.09 0.66
C THR A 114 -6.99 22.60 0.47
N GLN A 115 -6.13 21.84 -0.21
CA GLN A 115 -6.37 20.42 -0.53
C GLN A 115 -6.67 19.58 0.71
N GLN A 116 -5.87 19.72 1.78
CA GLN A 116 -6.05 18.93 3.00
C GLN A 116 -7.36 19.27 3.74
N GLY A 117 -7.77 20.54 3.74
CA GLY A 117 -8.99 20.99 4.40
C GLY A 117 -10.27 20.61 3.65
N LEU A 118 -10.27 20.73 2.32
CA LEU A 118 -11.42 20.40 1.48
C LEU A 118 -11.71 18.90 1.44
N ASP A 119 -10.68 18.07 1.39
CA ASP A 119 -10.85 16.61 1.44
C ASP A 119 -11.49 16.18 2.76
N CYS A 120 -11.03 16.74 3.89
CA CYS A 120 -11.59 16.44 5.21
C CYS A 120 -13.07 16.85 5.33
N GLN A 121 -13.45 18.03 4.81
CA GLN A 121 -14.85 18.47 4.80
C GLN A 121 -15.73 17.57 3.92
N LYS A 122 -15.26 17.21 2.72
CA LYS A 122 -16.00 16.30 1.82
C LYS A 122 -16.14 14.90 2.41
N GLU A 123 -15.10 14.39 3.06
CA GLU A 123 -15.15 13.11 3.76
C GLU A 123 -16.18 13.15 4.90
N LEU A 124 -16.21 14.25 5.67
CA LEU A 124 -17.20 14.46 6.73
C LEU A 124 -18.63 14.55 6.18
N ASP A 125 -18.86 15.31 5.12
CA ASP A 125 -20.19 15.43 4.50
C ASP A 125 -20.68 14.09 3.95
N THR A 126 -19.79 13.34 3.29
CA THR A 126 -20.09 12.00 2.77
C THR A 126 -20.40 11.03 3.92
N PHE A 127 -19.60 11.07 4.99
CA PHE A 127 -19.86 10.29 6.20
C PHE A 127 -21.22 10.63 6.82
N MET A 128 -21.53 11.93 6.96
CA MET A 128 -22.80 12.41 7.51
C MET A 128 -24.01 12.13 6.61
N ALA A 129 -23.80 11.78 5.34
CA ALA A 129 -24.85 11.35 4.41
C ALA A 129 -25.08 9.82 4.43
N MET A 130 -24.05 9.02 4.76
CA MET A 130 -24.16 7.55 4.87
C MET A 130 -24.86 7.09 6.16
N VAL A 131 -24.91 7.96 7.17
CA VAL A 131 -25.39 7.64 8.51
C VAL A 131 -26.85 8.04 8.69
N SER A 132 -27.64 7.23 9.40
CA SER A 132 -29.06 7.53 9.65
C SER A 132 -29.23 8.83 10.46
N PRO A 133 -30.37 9.55 10.30
CA PRO A 133 -30.59 10.84 10.96
C PRO A 133 -30.42 10.77 12.49
N SER A 134 -30.81 9.64 13.09
CA SER A 134 -30.73 9.40 14.53
C SER A 134 -29.28 9.30 15.04
N ILE A 135 -28.38 8.69 14.26
CA ILE A 135 -26.96 8.55 14.61
C ILE A 135 -26.22 9.85 14.27
N LYS A 136 -26.58 10.50 13.16
CA LYS A 136 -26.04 11.82 12.79
C LYS A 136 -26.19 12.84 13.92
N ASN A 137 -27.37 12.94 14.53
CA ASN A 137 -27.60 13.84 15.67
C ASN A 137 -26.70 13.54 16.87
N LYS A 138 -26.42 12.26 17.16
CA LYS A 138 -25.51 11.86 18.25
C LYS A 138 -24.07 12.27 17.94
N VAL A 139 -23.62 12.05 16.70
CA VAL A 139 -22.27 12.40 16.25
C VAL A 139 -22.08 13.91 16.22
N THR A 140 -23.01 14.66 15.63
CA THR A 140 -22.99 16.13 15.62
C THR A 140 -22.91 16.69 17.03
N LYS A 141 -23.75 16.19 17.95
CA LYS A 141 -23.71 16.62 19.35
C LYS A 141 -22.33 16.37 19.94
N HIS A 142 -21.73 15.21 19.76
CA HIS A 142 -20.41 14.90 20.33
C HIS A 142 -19.28 15.78 19.76
N ILE A 143 -19.24 15.99 18.44
CA ILE A 143 -18.20 16.79 17.78
C ILE A 143 -18.29 18.27 18.16
N PHE A 144 -19.50 18.84 18.13
CA PHE A 144 -19.68 20.27 18.33
C PHE A 144 -19.87 20.69 19.79
N LEU A 145 -20.19 19.79 20.72
CA LEU A 145 -20.39 20.14 22.14
C LEU A 145 -19.14 20.79 22.74
N ASN A 146 -17.95 20.26 22.45
CA ASN A 146 -16.69 20.83 22.95
C ASN A 146 -16.41 22.23 22.36
N ALA A 147 -16.72 22.41 21.07
CA ALA A 147 -16.57 23.71 20.41
C ALA A 147 -17.56 24.76 20.94
N ILE A 148 -18.78 24.33 21.27
CA ILE A 148 -19.84 25.20 21.80
C ILE A 148 -19.58 25.54 23.28
N SER A 149 -19.14 24.59 24.12
CA SER A 149 -18.86 24.83 25.54
C SER A 149 -17.68 25.76 25.79
N THR A 150 -16.74 25.80 24.85
CA THR A 150 -15.53 26.63 24.93
C THR A 150 -15.79 28.08 24.47
N ASN A 151 -16.90 28.34 23.79
CA ASN A 151 -17.19 29.66 23.24
C ASN A 151 -17.98 30.53 24.25
N PRO A 152 -17.45 31.71 24.65
CA PRO A 152 -18.08 32.58 25.64
C PRO A 152 -19.46 33.12 25.21
N VAL A 153 -19.78 33.13 23.91
CA VAL A 153 -21.10 33.56 23.41
C VAL A 153 -22.21 32.54 23.69
N PHE A 154 -21.86 31.25 23.79
CA PHE A 154 -22.83 30.16 23.97
C PHE A 154 -22.96 29.66 25.41
N GLN A 155 -22.12 30.13 26.34
CA GLN A 155 -22.22 29.80 27.77
C GLN A 155 -23.53 30.30 28.40
N SER A 156 -24.12 31.37 27.89
CA SER A 156 -25.39 31.93 28.34
C SER A 156 -26.61 31.09 27.94
N CYS A 157 -26.47 30.14 27.02
CA CYS A 157 -27.55 29.24 26.56
C CYS A 157 -27.37 27.78 27.02
N SER A 158 -26.40 27.50 27.91
CA SER A 158 -26.06 26.16 28.40
C SER A 158 -26.70 25.79 29.75
N GLN A 159 -27.68 26.56 30.25
CA GLN A 159 -28.51 26.18 31.40
C GLN A 159 -29.75 25.42 30.96
#